data_AF-A0A820RK32-F1
#
_entry.id   AF-A0A820RK32-F1
#
_cell.length_a   1.000
_cell.length_b   1.000
_cell.length_c   1.000
_cell.angle_alpha   90.00
_cell.angle_beta   90.00
_cell.angle_gamma   90.00
#
_symmetry.space_group_name_H-M   'P 1'
#
loop_
_entity.id
_entity.type
_entity.pdbx_description
1 polymer ?
#
loop_
_entity_poly.entity_id
_entity_poly.type
_entity_poly.pdbx_seq_one_letter_code
_entity_poly.pdbx_strand_id
1 'polypeptide(L)'
;SIEIPKSFRSNPLLIASLLDALMKCGDTKQAESLFDKTTNKTIQMYGAMMNGFNLENNPFKTLDLFNKMKVDNIKGNIIIFHCVIRALSQIGDYKLSQLIIEQIPNYFFVNNHIQYALIDMWVMFN
;
A
#
# COMPACT_ATOMS: atom_id res chain seq x y z
N SER A 1 21.73 -3.96 11.93
CA SER A 1 20.78 -2.85 11.72
C SER A 1 21.49 -1.75 10.96
N ILE A 2 20.98 -1.37 9.79
CA ILE A 2 21.56 -0.28 9.00
C ILE A 2 21.31 1.04 9.74
N GLU A 3 22.37 1.79 10.06
CA GLU A 3 22.25 3.11 10.69
C GLU A 3 21.88 4.16 9.63
N ILE A 4 20.62 4.60 9.65
CA ILE A 4 20.12 5.63 8.74
C ILE A 4 20.65 6.99 9.21
N PRO A 5 21.46 7.71 8.39
CA PRO A 5 22.02 8.99 8.80
C PRO A 5 20.91 10.00 9.09
N LYS A 6 21.11 10.86 10.09
CA LYS A 6 20.10 11.84 10.53
C LYS A 6 19.62 12.75 9.40
N SER A 7 20.50 13.11 8.46
CA SER A 7 20.18 13.93 7.28
C SER A 7 19.20 13.26 6.31
N PHE A 8 19.15 11.93 6.27
CA PHE A 8 18.21 11.18 5.43
C PHE A 8 16.81 11.13 6.06
N ARG A 9 16.70 11.22 7.40
CA ARG A 9 15.44 11.15 8.14
C ARG A 9 14.57 12.40 8.01
N SER A 10 15.09 13.49 7.46
CA SER A 10 14.34 14.72 7.23
C SER A 10 13.85 14.87 5.79
N ASN A 11 14.25 13.99 4.87
CA ASN A 11 13.85 14.05 3.46
C ASN A 11 12.77 12.98 3.18
N PRO A 12 11.51 13.37 2.90
CA PRO A 12 10.43 12.43 2.65
C PRO A 12 10.68 11.46 1.49
N LEU A 13 11.39 11.89 0.46
CA LEU A 13 11.73 11.03 -0.69
C LEU A 13 12.71 9.94 -0.29
N LEU A 14 13.75 10.31 0.49
CA LEU A 14 14.75 9.34 0.95
C LEU A 14 14.15 8.32 1.91
N ILE A 15 13.22 8.75 2.77
CA ILE A 15 12.47 7.83 3.65
C ILE A 15 11.61 6.88 2.81
N ALA A 16 10.87 7.38 1.81
CA ALA A 16 10.05 6.52 0.95
C ALA A 16 10.90 5.49 0.18
N SER A 17 12.05 5.91 -0.39
CA SER A 17 12.99 4.99 -1.04
C SER A 17 13.58 3.96 -0.08
N LEU A 18 13.87 4.37 1.15
CA LEU A 18 14.40 3.46 2.16
C LEU A 18 13.35 2.45 2.63
N LEU A 19 12.09 2.86 2.81
CA LEU A 19 10.98 1.95 3.11
C LEU A 19 10.81 0.92 2.00
N ASP A 20 10.82 1.35 0.74
CA ASP A 20 10.74 0.45 -0.42
C ASP A 20 11.89 -0.57 -0.44
N ALA A 21 13.12 -0.13 -0.17
CA ALA A 21 14.28 -1.01 -0.08
C ALA A 21 14.17 -2.00 1.09
N LEU A 22 13.79 -1.54 2.28
CA LEU A 22 13.65 -2.40 3.46
C LEU A 22 12.58 -3.49 3.26
N MET A 23 11.42 -3.13 2.70
CA MET A 23 10.38 -4.10 2.38
C MET A 23 10.85 -5.11 1.33
N LYS A 24 11.54 -4.68 0.27
CA LYS A 24 12.06 -5.58 -0.78
C LYS A 24 13.16 -6.51 -0.27
N CYS A 25 13.95 -6.07 0.70
CA CYS A 25 14.97 -6.91 1.36
C CYS A 25 14.39 -7.83 2.45
N GLY A 26 13.08 -7.75 2.73
CA GLY A 26 12.42 -8.55 3.76
C GLY A 26 12.72 -8.10 5.20
N ASP A 27 13.31 -6.91 5.40
CA ASP A 27 13.44 -6.30 6.73
C ASP A 27 12.18 -5.49 7.08
N THR A 28 11.05 -6.19 7.08
CA THR A 28 9.71 -5.65 7.33
C THR A 28 9.65 -4.94 8.68
N LYS A 29 10.31 -5.50 9.71
CA LYS A 29 10.30 -4.93 11.07
C LYS A 29 10.98 -3.57 11.11
N GLN A 30 12.12 -3.43 10.42
CA GLN A 30 12.79 -2.14 10.34
C GLN A 30 11.98 -1.13 9.51
N ALA A 31 11.33 -1.57 8.43
CA ALA A 31 10.42 -0.74 7.63
C ALA A 31 9.24 -0.23 8.45
N GLU A 32 8.54 -1.11 9.18
CA GLU A 32 7.44 -0.74 10.08
C GLU A 32 7.90 0.25 11.15
N SER A 33 9.03 -0.01 11.81
CA SER A 33 9.56 0.91 12.82
C SER A 33 9.90 2.29 12.25
N LEU A 34 10.46 2.35 11.03
CA LEU A 34 10.79 3.61 10.38
C LEU A 34 9.51 4.37 9.97
N PHE A 35 8.53 3.65 9.43
CA PHE A 35 7.25 4.22 9.03
C PHE A 35 6.52 4.83 10.23
N ASP A 36 6.45 4.11 11.35
CA ASP A 36 5.76 4.60 12.55
C ASP A 36 6.47 5.80 13.19
N LYS A 37 7.82 5.82 13.17
CA LYS A 37 8.61 6.97 13.66
C LYS A 37 8.51 8.21 12.77
N THR A 38 8.05 8.07 11.52
CA THR A 38 7.92 9.19 10.58
C THR A 38 6.61 9.94 10.82
N THR A 39 6.67 11.22 11.18
CA THR A 39 5.47 12.04 11.45
C THR A 39 4.81 12.52 10.17
N ASN A 40 5.59 13.02 9.21
CA ASN A 40 5.09 13.57 7.95
C ASN A 40 5.02 12.49 6.86
N LYS A 41 4.14 11.51 7.05
CA LYS A 41 3.96 10.41 6.10
C LYS A 41 3.44 10.95 4.76
N THR A 42 4.00 10.46 3.66
CA THR A 42 3.55 10.81 2.32
C THR A 42 2.87 9.62 1.63
N ILE A 43 2.13 9.89 0.57
CA ILE A 43 1.52 8.87 -0.27
C ILE A 43 2.55 7.87 -0.82
N GLN A 44 3.78 8.32 -1.11
CA GLN A 44 4.86 7.43 -1.56
C GLN A 44 5.29 6.45 -0.46
N MET A 45 5.33 6.89 0.80
CA MET A 45 5.66 6.00 1.93
C MET A 45 4.57 4.94 2.15
N TYR A 46 3.29 5.34 2.07
CA TYR A 46 2.17 4.41 2.11
C TYR A 46 2.24 3.39 0.97
N GLY A 47 2.49 3.85 -0.26
CA GLY A 47 2.64 2.98 -1.43
C GLY A 47 3.80 1.99 -1.32
N ALA A 48 4.94 2.41 -0.77
CA ALA A 48 6.09 1.53 -0.53
C ALA A 48 5.75 0.40 0.45
N MET A 49 5.13 0.75 1.59
CA MET A 49 4.75 -0.23 2.60
C MET A 49 3.65 -1.20 2.11
N MET A 50 2.62 -0.68 1.46
CA MET A 50 1.51 -1.49 0.93
C MET A 50 1.97 -2.47 -0.16
N ASN A 51 2.85 -2.03 -1.07
CA ASN A 51 3.48 -2.92 -2.04
C ASN A 51 4.29 -4.02 -1.34
N GLY A 52 5.08 -3.65 -0.34
CA GLY A 52 5.87 -4.60 0.44
C GLY A 52 5.01 -5.68 1.11
N PHE A 53 3.93 -5.30 1.80
CA PHE A 53 3.03 -6.27 2.43
C PHE A 53 2.35 -7.18 1.41
N ASN A 54 1.98 -6.67 0.24
CA ASN A 54 1.45 -7.48 -0.85
C ASN A 54 2.47 -8.49 -1.43
N LEU A 55 3.77 -8.19 -1.38
CA LEU A 55 4.83 -9.13 -1.77
C LEU A 55 5.05 -10.21 -0.71
N GLU A 56 4.82 -9.88 0.56
CA GLU A 56 4.88 -10.81 1.68
C GLU A 56 3.59 -11.63 1.88
N ASN A 57 2.60 -11.51 0.99
CA ASN A 57 1.27 -12.11 1.12
C ASN A 57 0.56 -11.74 2.43
N ASN A 58 0.67 -10.48 2.84
CA ASN A 58 0.00 -9.93 4.02
C ASN A 58 -1.07 -8.89 3.62
N PRO A 59 -2.17 -9.31 2.98
CA PRO A 59 -3.16 -8.39 2.44
C PRO A 59 -3.90 -7.60 3.53
N PHE A 60 -4.07 -8.15 4.73
CA PHE A 60 -4.72 -7.45 5.83
C PHE A 60 -3.90 -6.24 6.30
N LYS A 61 -2.57 -6.35 6.41
CA LYS A 61 -1.72 -5.19 6.70
C LYS A 61 -1.78 -4.13 5.60
N THR A 62 -1.94 -4.54 4.34
CA THR A 62 -2.19 -3.59 3.24
C THR A 62 -3.49 -2.82 3.46
N LEU A 63 -4.59 -3.50 3.84
CA LEU A 63 -5.87 -2.85 4.12
C LEU A 63 -5.83 -1.96 5.37
N ASP A 64 -5.10 -2.38 6.41
CA ASP A 64 -4.89 -1.58 7.62
C ASP A 64 -4.17 -0.26 7.30
N LEU A 65 -3.13 -0.32 6.44
CA LEU A 65 -2.45 0.89 5.98
C LEU A 65 -3.34 1.76 5.09
N PHE A 66 -4.19 1.17 4.25
CA PHE A 66 -5.17 1.94 3.49
C PHE A 66 -6.13 2.69 4.41
N ASN A 67 -6.59 2.06 5.49
CA ASN A 67 -7.42 2.71 6.49
C ASN A 67 -6.67 3.80 7.26
N LYS A 68 -5.42 3.54 7.68
CA LYS A 68 -4.55 4.53 8.34
C LYS A 68 -4.30 5.75 7.46
N MET A 69 -4.07 5.56 6.16
CA MET A 69 -3.90 6.64 5.19
C MET A 69 -5.13 7.56 5.12
N LYS A 70 -6.34 6.98 5.17
CA LYS A 70 -7.60 7.76 5.22
C LYS A 70 -7.70 8.57 6.51
N VAL A 71 -7.35 7.98 7.65
CA VAL A 71 -7.32 8.67 8.96
C VAL A 71 -6.31 9.82 8.96
N ASP A 72 -5.16 9.65 8.30
CA ASP A 72 -4.15 10.68 8.10
C ASP A 72 -4.57 11.76 7.08
N ASN A 73 -5.80 11.69 6.53
CA ASN A 73 -6.34 12.59 5.51
C ASN A 73 -5.51 12.65 4.21
N ILE A 74 -4.80 11.57 3.89
CA ILE A 74 -4.02 11.45 2.65
C ILE A 74 -4.90 10.79 1.58
N LYS A 75 -5.11 11.48 0.45
CA LYS A 75 -5.87 10.93 -0.67
C LYS A 75 -5.05 9.88 -1.42
N GLY A 76 -5.64 8.71 -1.64
CA GLY A 76 -5.04 7.65 -2.45
C GLY A 76 -4.87 8.06 -3.92
N ASN A 77 -3.87 7.47 -4.57
CA ASN A 77 -3.65 7.55 -6.01
C ASN A 77 -3.78 6.16 -6.63
N ILE A 78 -3.56 6.07 -7.94
CA ILE A 78 -3.66 4.80 -8.67
C ILE A 78 -2.80 3.67 -8.09
N ILE A 79 -1.61 3.99 -7.57
CA ILE A 79 -0.70 2.99 -6.97
C ILE A 79 -1.32 2.43 -5.69
N ILE A 80 -1.90 3.29 -4.85
CA ILE A 80 -2.59 2.86 -3.62
C ILE A 80 -3.76 1.95 -3.96
N PHE A 81 -4.62 2.35 -4.89
CA PHE A 81 -5.79 1.56 -5.26
C PHE A 81 -5.41 0.22 -5.90
N HIS A 82 -4.36 0.20 -6.72
CA HIS A 82 -3.81 -1.06 -7.24
C HIS A 82 -3.32 -1.98 -6.10
N CYS A 83 -2.65 -1.45 -5.07
CA CYS A 83 -2.25 -2.24 -3.91
C CYS A 83 -3.47 -2.80 -3.15
N VAL A 84 -4.53 -2.00 -2.99
CA VAL A 84 -5.77 -2.43 -2.33
C VAL A 84 -6.42 -3.56 -3.11
N ILE A 85 -6.59 -3.41 -4.42
CA ILE A 85 -7.22 -4.45 -5.27
C ILE A 85 -6.41 -5.74 -5.22
N ARG A 86 -5.07 -5.66 -5.31
CA ARG A 86 -4.21 -6.84 -5.16
C ARG A 86 -4.41 -7.52 -3.80
N ALA A 87 -4.50 -6.76 -2.71
CA ALA A 87 -4.75 -7.31 -1.38
C ALA A 87 -6.12 -8.00 -1.31
N LEU A 88 -7.15 -7.42 -1.91
CA LEU A 88 -8.49 -8.01 -2.01
C LEU A 88 -8.48 -9.34 -2.78
N SER A 89 -7.78 -9.40 -3.92
CA SER A 89 -7.60 -10.65 -4.68
C SER A 89 -6.88 -11.73 -3.87
N GLN A 90 -5.90 -11.35 -3.03
CA GLN A 90 -5.21 -12.29 -2.14
C GLN A 90 -6.12 -12.81 -1.00
N ILE A 91 -7.07 -12.01 -0.54
CA ILE A 91 -8.03 -12.41 0.50
C ILE A 91 -9.08 -13.38 -0.05
N GLY A 92 -9.55 -13.14 -1.28
CA GLY A 92 -10.59 -13.98 -1.87
C GLY A 92 -11.95 -13.85 -1.18
N ASP A 93 -12.27 -12.68 -0.61
CA ASP A 93 -13.60 -12.36 -0.08
C ASP A 93 -14.29 -11.31 -0.97
N TYR A 94 -15.28 -11.77 -1.73
CA TYR A 94 -16.02 -10.93 -2.67
C TYR A 94 -16.79 -9.80 -1.99
N LYS A 95 -17.45 -10.08 -0.85
CA LYS A 95 -18.28 -9.09 -0.16
C LYS A 95 -17.43 -7.97 0.42
N LEU A 96 -16.31 -8.34 1.05
CA LEU A 96 -15.33 -7.37 1.53
C LEU A 96 -14.78 -6.52 0.39
N SER A 97 -14.49 -7.15 -0.74
CA SER A 97 -13.94 -6.47 -1.90
C SER A 97 -14.91 -5.45 -2.49
N GLN A 98 -16.19 -5.80 -2.64
CA GLN A 98 -17.22 -4.85 -3.09
C GLN A 98 -17.29 -3.62 -2.17
N LEU A 99 -17.35 -3.84 -0.85
CA LEU A 99 -17.43 -2.76 0.14
C LEU A 99 -16.25 -1.78 0.06
N ILE A 100 -15.05 -2.29 -0.25
CA ILE A 100 -13.84 -1.47 -0.35
C ILE A 100 -13.75 -0.79 -1.73
N ILE A 101 -14.13 -1.48 -2.80
CA ILE A 101 -14.15 -0.92 -4.16
C ILE A 101 -15.12 0.26 -4.26
N GLU A 102 -16.27 0.22 -3.59
CA GLU A 102 -17.23 1.33 -3.53
C GLU A 102 -16.64 2.62 -2.91
N GLN A 103 -15.56 2.51 -2.13
CA GLN A 103 -14.88 3.67 -1.54
C GLN A 103 -13.88 4.32 -2.51
N ILE A 104 -13.55 3.66 -3.63
CA ILE A 104 -12.58 4.15 -4.61
C ILE A 104 -13.30 5.11 -5.59
N PRO A 105 -12.77 6.33 -5.83
CA PRO A 105 -13.45 7.27 -6.72
C PRO A 105 -13.61 6.72 -8.14
N ASN A 106 -14.81 6.88 -8.71
CA ASN A 106 -15.20 6.25 -9.98
C ASN A 106 -14.25 6.53 -11.16
N TYR A 107 -13.59 7.69 -11.18
CA TYR A 107 -12.66 8.06 -12.25
C TYR A 107 -11.39 7.20 -12.29
N PHE A 108 -11.06 6.48 -11.21
CA PHE A 108 -9.94 5.55 -11.19
C PHE A 108 -10.23 4.25 -11.95
N PHE A 109 -11.50 3.83 -12.07
CA PHE A 109 -11.89 2.64 -12.84
C PHE A 109 -11.83 2.84 -14.36
N VAL A 110 -11.65 4.08 -14.81
CA VAL A 110 -11.39 4.40 -16.22
C VAL A 110 -9.94 4.08 -16.60
N ASN A 111 -9.05 3.87 -15.62
CA ASN A 111 -7.65 3.54 -15.89
C ASN A 111 -7.49 2.04 -16.17
N ASN A 112 -6.91 1.72 -17.33
CA ASN A 112 -6.67 0.34 -17.80
C ASN A 112 -6.00 -0.55 -16.74
N HIS A 113 -5.08 -0.03 -15.92
CA HIS A 113 -4.39 -0.81 -14.89
C HIS A 113 -5.32 -1.34 -13.78
N ILE A 114 -6.37 -0.59 -13.43
CA ILE A 114 -7.36 -1.01 -12.43
C ILE A 114 -8.34 -2.00 -13.04
N GLN A 115 -8.67 -1.84 -14.34
CA GLN A 115 -9.54 -2.78 -15.04
C GLN A 115 -8.92 -4.18 -15.13
N TYR A 116 -7.62 -4.30 -15.46
CA TYR A 116 -6.93 -5.60 -15.45
C TYR A 116 -6.94 -6.25 -14.07
N ALA A 117 -6.68 -5.48 -13.01
CA ALA A 117 -6.70 -6.00 -11.64
C ALA A 117 -8.10 -6.47 -11.20
N LEU A 118 -9.16 -5.81 -11.68
CA LEU A 118 -10.55 -6.23 -11.47
C LEU A 118 -10.91 -7.48 -12.29
N ILE A 119 -10.42 -7.62 -13.51
CA ILE A 119 -10.61 -8.83 -14.33
C ILE A 119 -9.91 -10.02 -13.67
N ASP A 120 -8.65 -9.86 -13.25
CA ASP A 120 -7.90 -10.90 -12.54
C ASP A 120 -8.61 -11.32 -11.24
N MET A 121 -9.14 -10.32 -10.51
CA MET A 121 -9.97 -10.56 -9.34
C MET A 121 -11.20 -11.41 -9.71
N TRP A 122 -11.99 -11.00 -10.71
CA TRP A 122 -13.18 -11.73 -11.15
C TRP A 122 -12.88 -13.16 -11.63
N VAL A 123 -11.74 -13.39 -12.28
CA VAL A 123 -11.31 -14.72 -12.74
C VAL A 123 -10.93 -15.64 -11.56
N MET A 124 -10.41 -15.09 -10.46
CA MET A 124 -10.08 -15.88 -9.26
C MET A 124 -11.30 -16.26 -8.40
N PHE A 125 -12.45 -15.62 -8.61
CA PHE A 125 -13.70 -15.89 -7.88
C PHE A 125 -14.63 -16.92 -8.56
N ASN A 126 -14.26 -17.42 -9.75
CA ASN A 126 -14.95 -18.48 -10.51
C ASN A 126 -14.07 -19.73 -10.62
#